data_AF-A0A5D3KFL0-F1
#
_entry.id   AF-A0A5D3KFL0-F1
#
_cell.length_a   1.000
_cell.length_b   1.000
_cell.length_c   1.000
_cell.angle_alpha   90.00
_cell.angle_beta   90.00
_cell.angle_gamma   90.00
#
_symmetry.space_group_name_H-M   'P 1'
#
loop_
_entity.id
_entity.type
_entity.pdbx_description
1 polymer ?
#
loop_
_entity_poly.entity_id
_entity_poly.type
_entity_poly.pdbx_seq_one_letter_code
_entity_poly.pdbx_strand_id
1 'polypeptide(L)' 'MSHLRVLDQPSTLEFRLTQEAFNLRKQAEHLPVGIRRAELLRKADQMDNAIEINQWVSSPGLRAPM' A
#
# COMPACT_ATOMS: atom_id res chain seq x y z
N MET A 1 -22.97 -4.02 -21.17
CA MET A 1 -22.46 -2.83 -20.45
C MET A 1 -21.74 -3.36 -19.22
N SER A 2 -20.42 -3.49 -19.30
CA SER A 2 -19.62 -4.12 -18.25
C SER A 2 -19.55 -3.17 -17.06
N HIS A 3 -20.16 -3.56 -15.93
CA HIS A 3 -20.01 -2.86 -14.67
C HIS A 3 -18.54 -2.98 -14.24
N LEU A 4 -17.71 -2.02 -14.64
CA LEU A 4 -16.45 -1.75 -13.95
C LEU A 4 -16.87 -1.45 -12.51
N ARG A 5 -16.64 -2.42 -11.63
CA ARG A 5 -16.98 -2.32 -10.21
C ARG A 5 -16.17 -1.15 -9.67
N VAL A 6 -16.82 -0.01 -9.49
CA VAL A 6 -16.23 1.14 -8.82
C VAL A 6 -15.82 0.64 -7.44
N LEU A 7 -14.52 0.57 -7.19
CA LEU A 7 -13.94 0.18 -5.91
C LEU A 7 -14.10 1.35 -4.93
N ASP A 8 -15.34 1.76 -4.65
CA ASP A 8 -15.69 2.81 -3.68
C ASP A 8 -15.54 2.27 -2.24
N GLN A 9 -14.37 1.73 -1.91
CA GLN A 9 -13.97 1.50 -0.53
C GLN A 9 -12.55 2.02 -0.27
N PRO A 10 -12.31 3.34 -0.39
CA PRO A 10 -11.04 3.94 0.01
C PRO A 10 -10.70 3.61 1.47
N SER A 11 -11.71 3.55 2.35
CA SER A 11 -11.49 3.24 3.77
C SER A 11 -11.19 1.77 4.08
N THR A 12 -11.50 0.79 3.21
CA THR A 12 -11.19 -0.62 3.50
C THR A 12 -9.87 -1.06 2.89
N LEU A 13 -9.54 -0.61 1.67
CA LEU A 13 -8.28 -0.97 1.03
C LEU A 13 -7.10 -0.28 1.70
N GLU A 14 -7.14 1.05 1.86
CA GLU A 14 -6.05 1.81 2.45
C GLU A 14 -5.82 1.42 3.91
N PHE A 15 -6.91 1.17 4.66
CA PHE A 15 -6.82 0.66 6.03
C PHE A 15 -6.14 -0.71 6.10
N ARG A 16 -6.52 -1.65 5.21
CA ARG A 16 -5.90 -2.98 5.17
C ARG A 16 -4.42 -2.91 4.81
N LEU A 17 -4.06 -2.09 3.82
CA LEU A 17 -2.67 -1.88 3.42
C LEU A 17 -1.85 -1.24 4.55
N THR A 18 -2.40 -0.23 5.22
CA THR A 18 -1.76 0.43 6.37
C THR A 18 -1.53 -0.55 7.51
N GLN A 19 -2.53 -1.36 7.86
CA GLN A 19 -2.41 -2.35 8.93
C GLN A 19 -1.36 -3.41 8.60
N GLU A 20 -1.31 -3.86 7.34
CA GLU A 20 -0.34 -4.86 6.92
C GLU A 20 1.09 -4.29 6.88
N ALA A 21 1.26 -3.06 6.39
CA ALA A 21 2.55 -2.36 6.41
C ALA A 21 3.07 -2.19 7.85
N PHE A 22 2.18 -1.83 8.78
CA PHE A 22 2.50 -1.77 10.22
C PHE A 22 2.93 -3.15 10.76
N ASN A 23 2.20 -4.22 10.45
CA ASN A 23 2.52 -5.57 10.90
C ASN A 23 3.88 -6.06 10.37
N LEU A 24 4.19 -5.77 9.10
CA LEU A 24 5.48 -6.11 8.48
C LEU A 24 6.64 -5.36 9.14
N ARG A 25 6.47 -4.07 9.44
CA ARG A 25 7.45 -3.27 10.20
C ARG A 25 7.68 -3.85 11.58
N LYS A 26 6.60 -4.19 12.30
CA LYS A 26 6.67 -4.85 13.61
C LYS A 26 7.41 -6.18 13.54
N GLN A 27 7.18 -7.00 12.53
CA GLN A 27 7.95 -8.24 12.35
C GLN A 27 9.43 -7.95 12.06
N ALA A 28 9.74 -6.93 11.25
CA ALA A 28 11.11 -6.55 10.91
C ALA A 28 11.91 -5.99 12.11
N GLU A 29 11.25 -5.34 13.08
CA GLU A 29 11.87 -4.87 14.33
C GLU A 29 12.48 -6.01 15.15
N HIS A 30 11.90 -7.21 15.07
CA HIS A 30 12.35 -8.38 15.84
C HIS A 30 13.42 -9.21 15.13
N LEU A 31 13.83 -8.82 13.91
CA LEU A 31 14.84 -9.53 13.13
C LEU A 31 16.19 -8.81 13.16
N PRO A 32 17.31 -9.55 13.18
CA PRO A 32 18.61 -8.95 12.94
C PRO A 32 18.69 -8.36 11.53
N VAL A 33 19.65 -7.47 11.33
CA VAL A 33 19.95 -6.92 10.01
C VAL A 33 20.30 -8.06 9.05
N GLY A 34 19.59 -8.12 7.92
CA GLY A 34 19.77 -9.17 6.93
C GLY A 34 18.65 -9.18 5.89
N ILE A 35 18.77 -10.10 4.93
CA ILE A 35 17.88 -10.19 3.76
C ILE A 35 16.41 -10.29 4.19
N ARG A 36 16.10 -11.13 5.19
CA ARG A 36 14.72 -11.32 5.65
C ARG A 36 14.10 -10.04 6.23
N ARG A 37 14.86 -9.27 7.01
CA ARG A 37 14.41 -7.97 7.53
C ARG A 37 14.18 -6.99 6.39
N ALA A 38 15.09 -6.93 5.42
CA ALA A 38 14.98 -6.05 4.26
C ALA A 38 13.75 -6.38 3.39
N GLU A 39 13.45 -7.67 3.20
CA GLU A 39 12.27 -8.11 2.45
C GLU A 39 10.95 -7.66 3.10
N LEU A 40 10.86 -7.74 4.44
CA LEU A 40 9.67 -7.29 5.16
C LEU A 40 9.47 -5.77 5.04
N LEU A 41 10.56 -5.00 5.19
CA LEU A 41 10.51 -3.54 5.01
C LEU A 41 10.13 -3.16 3.58
N ARG A 42 10.74 -3.79 2.58
CA ARG A 42 10.40 -3.56 1.16
C ARG A 42 8.93 -3.83 0.86
N LYS A 43 8.33 -4.86 1.47
CA LYS A 43 6.89 -5.15 1.32
C LYS A 43 6.02 -4.08 2.00
N ALA A 44 6.42 -3.58 3.16
CA ALA A 44 5.71 -2.48 3.82
C ALA A 44 5.73 -1.22 2.94
N ASP A 45 6.87 -0.89 2.34
CA ASP A 45 6.99 0.26 1.43
C ASP A 45 6.14 0.08 0.16
N GLN A 46 6.02 -1.15 -0.35
CA GLN A 46 5.11 -1.42 -1.48
C GLN A 46 3.65 -1.17 -1.14
N MET A 47 3.24 -1.41 0.11
CA MET A 47 1.87 -1.17 0.56
C MET A 47 1.59 0.33 0.69
N ASP A 48 2.55 1.10 1.20
CA ASP A 48 2.45 2.56 1.24
C ASP A 48 2.35 3.15 -0.18
N ASN A 49 3.21 2.69 -1.10
CA ASN A 49 3.14 3.12 -2.50
C ASN A 49 1.80 2.74 -3.17
N ALA A 50 1.22 1.58 -2.82
CA ALA A 50 -0.08 1.18 -3.33
C ALA A 50 -1.22 2.08 -2.82
N ILE A 51 -1.11 2.60 -1.59
CA ILE A 51 -2.04 3.61 -1.05
C ILE A 51 -1.91 4.90 -1.87
N GLU A 52 -0.69 5.39 -2.10
CA GLU A 52 -0.46 6.62 -2.89
C GLU A 52 -1.00 6.50 -4.33
N ILE A 53 -0.77 5.35 -4.98
CA ILE A 53 -1.32 5.07 -6.31
C ILE A 53 -2.85 5.05 -6.26
N ASN A 54 -3.44 4.41 -5.24
CA ASN A 54 -4.89 4.36 -5.09
C ASN A 54 -5.49 5.76 -4.95
N GLN A 55 -4.87 6.62 -4.14
CA GLN A 55 -5.27 8.01 -3.97
C GLN A 55 -5.15 8.79 -5.28
N TRP A 56 -4.04 8.60 -6.02
CA TRP A 56 -3.82 9.26 -7.31
C TRP A 56 -4.89 8.87 -8.35
N VAL A 57 -5.15 7.57 -8.51
CA VAL A 57 -6.13 7.06 -9.50
C VAL A 57 -7.58 7.41 -9.12
N SER A 58 -7.87 7.49 -7.82
CA SER A 58 -9.23 7.80 -7.33
C SER A 58 -9.56 9.29 -7.34
N SER A 59 -8.57 10.16 -7.57
CA SER A 59 -8.77 11.61 -7.59
C SER A 59 -9.23 12.10 -8.96
N PRO A 60 -10.38 12.81 -9.05
CA PRO A 60 -10.83 13.38 -10.32
C PRO A 60 -9.90 14.54 -10.72
N GLY A 61 -9.01 14.30 -11.69
CA GLY A 61 -8.27 15.35 -12.40
C GLY A 61 -6.74 15.39 -12.24
N LEU A 62 -6.10 14.40 -11.61
CA LEU A 62 -4.62 14.36 -11.54
C LEU A 62 -4.00 13.87 -12.86
N ARG A 63 -3.13 14.69 -13.48
CA ARG A 63 -2.21 14.24 -14.54
C ARG A 63 -1.11 13.39 -13.93
N ALA A 64 -0.64 12.38 -14.66
CA ALA A 64 0.57 11.65 -14.29
C ALA A 64 1.76 12.62 -14.17
N PRO A 65 2.66 12.43 -13.19
CA PRO A 65 3.89 13.21 -13.13
C PRO A 65 4.72 12.93 -14.40
N MET A 66 5.26 13.99 -15.01
CA MET A 66 6.15 13.94 -16.16
C MET A 66 7.54 13.41 -15.77
#